data_AF-T1ABU5-F1
#
_entry.id   AF-T1ABU5-F1
#
_cell.length_a   1.000
_cell.length_b   1.000
_cell.length_c   1.000
_cell.angle_alpha   90.00
_cell.angle_beta   90.00
_cell.angle_gamma   90.00
#
_symmetry.space_group_name_H-M   'P 1'
#
loop_
_entity.id
_entity.type
_entity.pdbx_description
1 polymer ?
#
loop_
_entity_poly.entity_id
_entity_poly.type
_entity_poly.pdbx_seq_one_letter_code
_entity_poly.pdbx_strand_id
1 'polypeptide(L)' 'MDNDGTHKTENVRAWFAARPRYHVHFTPTSASWLNLVARFFGQISGKWIKRNAHTSVADLEQ' A
#
# COMPACT_ATOMS: atom_id res chain seq x y z
N MET A 1 6.96 -2.55 3.34
CA MET A 1 6.79 -1.44 2.39
C MET A 1 7.07 -1.99 1.01
N ASP A 2 6.37 -1.54 -0.04
CA ASP A 2 6.73 -1.99 -1.38
C ASP A 2 8.02 -1.32 -1.86
N ASN A 3 8.40 -1.60 -3.12
CA ASN A 3 9.65 -1.15 -3.71
C ASN A 3 9.50 0.15 -4.53
N ASP A 4 8.38 0.87 -4.38
CA ASP A 4 8.09 2.08 -5.15
C ASP A 4 9.16 3.16 -4.97
N GLY A 5 9.37 3.95 -6.03
CA GLY A 5 10.39 5.00 -6.06
C GLY A 5 10.17 6.09 -5.01
N THR A 6 8.92 6.41 -4.69
CA THR A 6 8.57 7.45 -3.70
C THR A 6 9.13 7.13 -2.31
N HIS A 7 9.25 5.85 -1.99
CA HIS A 7 9.75 5.37 -0.72
C HIS A 7 11.28 5.42 -0.56
N LYS A 8 12.00 5.72 -1.65
CA LYS A 8 13.47 5.71 -1.67
C LYS A 8 14.07 7.10 -1.79
N THR A 9 13.24 8.14 -1.74
CA THR A 9 13.69 9.53 -1.75
C THR A 9 14.55 9.83 -0.54
N GLU A 10 15.46 10.81 -0.67
CA GLU A 10 16.36 11.19 0.43
C GLU A 10 15.58 11.64 1.67
N ASN A 11 14.49 12.39 1.48
CA ASN A 11 13.61 12.82 2.57
C ASN A 11 13.04 11.63 3.36
N VAL A 12 12.62 10.56 2.68
CA VAL A 12 12.08 9.36 3.33
C VAL A 12 13.19 8.60 4.06
N ARG A 13 14.38 8.47 3.46
CA ARG A 13 15.54 7.82 4.10
C ARG A 13 15.97 8.55 5.37
N ALA A 14 16.09 9.88 5.30
CA ALA A 14 16.42 10.72 6.45
C ALA A 14 15.36 10.61 7.56
N TRP A 15 14.08 10.54 7.19
CA TRP A 15 12.98 10.39 8.15
C TRP A 15 13.06 9.08 8.93
N PHE A 16 13.40 7.97 8.27
CA PHE A 16 13.59 6.66 8.90
C PHE A 16 14.89 6.61 9.73
N ALA A 17 15.98 7.20 9.22
CA ALA A 17 17.25 7.27 9.97
C ALA A 17 17.09 7.99 11.32
N ALA A 18 16.26 9.04 11.37
CA ALA A 18 15.93 9.75 12.59
C ALA A 18 15.01 8.96 13.56
N ARG A 19 14.46 7.81 13.13
CA ARG A 19 13.44 7.05 13.87
C ARG A 19 13.77 5.54 13.88
N PRO A 20 14.73 5.10 14.71
CA PRO A 20 15.23 3.72 14.71
C PRO A 20 14.18 2.68 15.15
N ARG A 21 13.04 3.11 15.70
CA ARG A 21 11.90 2.24 16.01
C ARG A 21 11.27 1.59 14.77
N TYR A 22 11.48 2.16 13.59
CA TYR A 22 10.94 1.64 12.34
C TYR A 22 12.05 0.94 11.55
N HIS A 23 11.92 -0.38 11.38
CA HIS A 23 12.83 -1.18 10.57
C HIS A 23 12.21 -1.46 9.21
N VAL A 24 12.83 -0.94 8.15
CA VAL A 24 12.36 -1.15 6.77
C VAL A 24 13.01 -2.42 6.23
N HIS A 25 12.19 -3.41 5.90
CA HIS A 25 12.63 -4.63 5.20
C HIS A 25 12.68 -4.41 3.69
N PHE A 26 13.73 -4.90 3.06
CA PHE A 26 13.85 -4.94 1.61
C PHE A 26 12.74 -5.82 1.00
N THR A 27 12.08 -5.30 -0.03
CA THR A 27 11.09 -6.04 -0.83
C THR A 27 11.60 -6.09 -2.28
N PRO A 28 11.86 -7.27 -2.86
CA PRO A 28 12.35 -7.38 -4.22
C PRO A 28 11.37 -6.79 -5.25
N THR A 29 11.90 -6.34 -6.39
CA THR A 29 11.08 -5.98 -7.54
C THR A 29 10.20 -7.15 -7.95
N SER A 30 8.96 -6.87 -8.34
CA SER A 30 7.95 -7.87 -8.71
C SER A 30 7.51 -8.82 -7.58
N ALA A 31 7.87 -8.55 -6.32
CA ALA A 31 7.43 -9.33 -5.16
C ALA A 31 6.11 -8.81 -4.55
N SER A 32 5.15 -8.39 -5.36
CA SER A 32 3.87 -7.84 -4.89
C SER A 32 3.05 -8.86 -4.08
N TRP A 33 3.27 -10.16 -4.28
CA TRP A 33 2.62 -11.24 -3.53
C TRP A 33 2.95 -11.25 -2.03
N LEU A 34 4.08 -10.64 -1.62
CA LEU A 34 4.44 -10.45 -0.22
C LEU A 34 3.72 -9.25 0.42
N ASN A 35 3.11 -8.38 -0.37
CA ASN A 35 2.44 -7.18 0.13
C ASN A 35 1.01 -7.51 0.60
N LEU A 36 0.81 -7.57 1.93
CA LEU A 36 -0.51 -7.81 2.52
C LEU A 36 -1.51 -6.69 2.22
N VAL A 37 -1.08 -5.45 2.03
CA VAL A 37 -1.96 -4.34 1.65
C VAL A 37 -2.54 -4.57 0.25
N ALA A 38 -1.73 -5.08 -0.69
CA ALA A 38 -2.21 -5.46 -2.01
C ALA A 38 -3.24 -6.60 -1.93
N ARG A 39 -3.02 -7.59 -1.05
CA ARG A 39 -4.01 -8.66 -0.79
C ARG A 39 -5.32 -8.13 -0.19
N PHE A 40 -5.23 -7.18 0.75
CA PHE A 40 -6.39 -6.54 1.37
C PHE A 40 -7.25 -5.82 0.33
N PHE A 41 -6.64 -5.01 -0.55
CA PHE A 41 -7.37 -4.37 -1.65
C PHE A 41 -7.96 -5.37 -2.65
N GLY A 42 -7.28 -6.50 -2.89
CA GLY A 42 -7.85 -7.61 -3.65
C GLY A 42 -9.16 -8.13 -3.05
N GLN A 43 -9.23 -8.26 -1.71
CA GLN A 43 -10.46 -8.67 -1.02
C GLN A 43 -11.55 -7.61 -1.10
N ILE A 44 -11.23 -6.32 -0.87
CA ILE A 44 -12.19 -5.22 -1.04
C ILE A 44 -12.75 -5.24 -2.47
N SER A 45 -11.88 -5.37 -3.46
CA SER A 45 -12.26 -5.35 -4.86
C SER A 45 -13.21 -6.52 -5.21
N GLY A 46 -12.89 -7.73 -4.75
CA GLY A 46 -13.69 -8.92 -5.03
C GLY A 46 -14.99 -9.00 -4.23
N LYS A 47 -15.04 -8.44 -3.01
CA LYS A 47 -16.21 -8.53 -2.13
C LYS A 47 -17.17 -7.37 -2.24
N TRP A 48 -16.70 -6.18 -2.63
CA TRP A 48 -17.48 -4.96 -2.56
C TRP A 48 -17.45 -4.16 -3.87
N ILE A 49 -16.28 -3.67 -4.32
CA ILE A 49 -16.18 -2.80 -5.53
C ILE A 49 -16.83 -3.43 -6.76
N LYS A 50 -16.52 -4.70 -7.05
CA LYS A 50 -17.00 -5.37 -8.27
C LYS A 50 -18.43 -5.88 -8.17
N ARG A 51 -19.06 -5.77 -7.00
CA ARG A 51 -20.40 -6.34 -6.72
C ARG A 51 -21.47 -5.29 -6.50
N ASN A 52 -21.09 -4.01 -6.45
CA ASN A 52 -22.01 -2.89 -6.27
C ASN A 52 -21.78 -1.84 -7.37
N ALA A 53 -22.77 -0.99 -7.60
CA ALA A 53 -22.64 0.19 -8.43
C ALA A 53 -22.41 1.40 -7.53
N HIS A 54 -21.25 2.04 -7.64
CA HIS A 54 -20.92 3.27 -6.92
C HIS A 54 -21.02 4.44 -7.90
N THR A 55 -21.91 5.39 -7.64
CA THR A 55 -22.17 6.52 -8.55
C THR A 55 -21.59 7.85 -8.08
N SER A 56 -21.06 7.88 -6.86
CA SER A 56 -20.39 9.04 -6.27
C SER A 56 -19.27 8.58 -5.33
N VAL A 57 -18.40 9.51 -4.91
CA VAL A 57 -17.38 9.24 -3.89
C VAL A 57 -18.04 8.93 -2.54
N ALA A 58 -19.15 9.60 -2.20
CA ALA A 58 -19.89 9.33 -0.98
C ALA A 58 -20.45 7.89 -0.94
N ASP A 59 -20.89 7.36 -2.09
CA ASP A 59 -21.32 5.95 -2.20
C ASP A 59 -20.15 4.96 -2.09
N LEU A 60 -18.92 5.43 -2.28
CA LEU A 60 -17.69 4.64 -2.16
C LEU A 60 -17.09 4.69 -0.73
N GLU A 61 -17.49 5.65 0.10
CA GLU A 61 -16.92 5.82 1.44
C GLU A 61 -17.79 5.18 2.55
N GLN A 62 -18.95 4.64 2.20
CA GLN A 62 -19.84 3.87 3.10
C GLN A 62 -19.43 2.39 3.20
#